data_AF-J0P127-F1
#
_entry.id   AF-J0P127-F1
#
_cell.length_a   1.000
_cell.length_b   1.000
_cell.length_c   1.000
_cell.angle_alpha   90.00
_cell.angle_beta   90.00
_cell.angle_gamma   90.00
#
_symmetry.space_group_name_H-M   'P 1'
#
loop_
_entity.id
_entity.type
_entity.pdbx_description
1 polymer ?
#
loop_
_entity_poly.entity_id
_entity_poly.type
_entity_poly.pdbx_seq_one_letter_code
_entity_poly.pdbx_strand_id
1 'polypeptide(L)'
;MKLKKQITYSKKEAYRDATLFIIICEGQKTEPAYFSYFDRLTSRLKVLPLFNEEGKSAPKHLVGLATTAYQRYANTGPISIWIVIDVDRWKAQIPKLQKDCKEKNWKLSISNPCFEVWLNAHSEKPTLPNNIANCKDWKPHVARAFAGEGLILKKIPYF
;
A
#
# COMPACT_ATOMS: atom_id res chain seq x y z
N MET A 1 -32.55 18.30 31.81
CA MET A 1 -31.43 17.36 31.97
C MET A 1 -31.55 16.29 30.88
N LYS A 2 -30.73 16.30 29.82
CA LYS A 2 -30.84 15.36 28.68
C LYS A 2 -29.89 14.17 28.90
N LEU A 3 -30.44 12.95 28.95
CA LEU A 3 -29.71 11.70 29.13
C LEU A 3 -28.79 11.42 27.91
N LYS A 4 -27.48 11.33 28.13
CA LYS A 4 -26.49 10.89 27.12
C LYS A 4 -26.67 9.39 26.89
N LYS A 5 -27.05 9.01 25.67
CA LYS A 5 -27.13 7.61 25.22
C LYS A 5 -25.70 7.06 25.15
N GLN A 6 -25.34 6.21 26.11
CA GLN A 6 -24.06 5.50 26.12
C GLN A 6 -24.06 4.51 24.96
N ILE A 7 -23.27 4.78 23.91
CA ILE A 7 -23.08 3.83 22.82
C ILE A 7 -22.15 2.74 23.35
N THR A 8 -22.74 1.65 23.84
CA THR A 8 -21.99 0.47 24.25
C THR A 8 -21.32 -0.13 23.01
N TYR A 9 -20.00 0.05 22.90
CA TYR A 9 -19.21 -0.56 21.84
C TYR A 9 -19.10 -2.06 22.12
N SER A 10 -20.01 -2.83 21.54
CA SER A 10 -19.86 -4.28 21.47
C SER A 10 -18.83 -4.59 20.38
N LYS A 11 -17.67 -5.12 20.80
CA LYS A 11 -16.66 -5.67 19.89
C LYS A 11 -17.27 -6.89 19.21
N LYS A 12 -17.90 -6.69 18.05
CA LYS A 12 -18.37 -7.78 17.20
C LYS A 12 -17.19 -8.69 16.89
N GLU A 13 -17.40 -10.01 17.00
CA GLU A 13 -16.40 -11.01 16.64
C GLU A 13 -15.85 -10.74 15.24
N ALA A 14 -14.55 -10.98 15.04
CA ALA A 14 -13.94 -10.85 13.73
C ALA A 14 -14.71 -11.75 12.74
N TYR A 15 -15.28 -11.15 11.71
CA TYR A 15 -16.03 -11.86 10.69
C TYR A 15 -15.10 -12.95 10.11
N ARG A 16 -15.50 -14.23 10.18
CA ARG A 16 -14.67 -15.38 9.76
C ARG A 16 -14.19 -15.29 8.30
N ASP A 17 -14.82 -14.44 7.48
CA ASP A 17 -14.52 -14.27 6.06
C ASP A 17 -13.76 -12.98 5.73
N ALA A 18 -13.22 -12.26 6.72
CA ALA A 18 -12.43 -11.07 6.43
C ALA A 18 -11.13 -11.46 5.70
N THR A 19 -10.91 -10.89 4.50
CA THR A 19 -9.69 -11.15 3.74
C THR A 19 -8.57 -10.22 4.21
N LEU A 20 -7.41 -10.82 4.52
CA LEU A 20 -6.20 -10.08 4.87
C LEU A 20 -5.37 -9.80 3.62
N PHE A 21 -5.25 -8.52 3.27
CA PHE A 21 -4.33 -8.05 2.23
C PHE A 21 -3.01 -7.67 2.88
N ILE A 22 -1.94 -8.41 2.56
CA ILE A 22 -0.58 -8.05 2.98
C ILE A 22 0.11 -7.42 1.79
N ILE A 23 0.47 -6.14 1.93
CA ILE A 23 1.02 -5.33 0.84
C ILE A 23 2.48 -5.04 1.14
N ILE A 24 3.39 -5.70 0.44
CA ILE A 24 4.82 -5.53 0.57
C ILE A 24 5.27 -4.36 -0.30
N CYS A 25 5.61 -3.26 0.35
CA CYS A 25 6.02 -2.00 -0.25
C CYS A 25 7.54 -1.96 -0.42
N GLU A 26 8.01 -1.42 -1.55
CA GLU A 26 9.43 -1.10 -1.73
C GLU A 26 9.81 0.09 -0.85
N GLY A 27 8.97 1.13 -0.85
CA GLY A 27 9.14 2.35 -0.08
C GLY A 27 8.62 2.24 1.36
N GLN A 28 9.23 3.00 2.27
CA GLN A 28 8.91 2.94 3.71
C GLN A 28 7.91 4.00 4.18
N LYS A 29 7.68 5.03 3.35
CA LYS A 29 6.88 6.20 3.75
C LYS A 29 5.62 6.32 2.92
N THR A 30 5.77 6.57 1.63
CA THR A 30 4.65 6.94 0.75
C THR A 30 3.66 5.79 0.54
N GLU A 31 4.14 4.62 0.06
CA GLU A 31 3.28 3.46 -0.20
C GLU A 31 2.60 2.93 1.08
N PRO A 32 3.32 2.72 2.22
CA PRO A 32 2.67 2.21 3.42
C PRO A 32 1.64 3.18 3.98
N ALA A 33 1.91 4.49 3.96
CA ALA A 33 0.95 5.51 4.40
C ALA A 33 -0.31 5.49 3.52
N TYR A 34 -0.15 5.37 2.20
CA TYR A 34 -1.26 5.26 1.26
C TYR A 34 -2.11 4.01 1.53
N PHE A 35 -1.51 2.83 1.63
CA PHE A 35 -2.25 1.59 1.79
C PHE A 35 -2.88 1.44 3.18
N SER A 36 -2.26 2.02 4.22
CA SER A 36 -2.80 1.98 5.60
C SER A 36 -4.19 2.62 5.71
N TYR A 37 -4.52 3.57 4.83
CA TYR A 37 -5.84 4.18 4.78
C TYR A 37 -6.97 3.20 4.48
N PHE A 38 -6.69 2.16 3.70
CA PHE A 38 -7.68 1.16 3.35
C PHE A 38 -7.94 0.16 4.48
N ASP A 39 -7.08 0.11 5.51
CA ASP A 39 -7.31 -0.75 6.66
C ASP A 39 -8.60 -0.34 7.39
N ARG A 40 -9.48 -1.31 7.62
CA ARG A 40 -10.75 -1.15 8.35
C ARG A 40 -11.76 -0.20 7.71
N LEU A 41 -11.64 0.13 6.41
CA LEU A 41 -12.74 0.78 5.68
C LEU A 41 -14.02 -0.07 5.70
N THR A 42 -13.88 -1.39 5.79
CA THR A 42 -14.98 -2.33 6.02
C THR A 42 -14.56 -3.43 6.98
N SER A 43 -15.51 -4.10 7.63
CA SER A 43 -15.22 -5.23 8.54
C SER A 43 -14.78 -6.50 7.81
N ARG A 44 -14.86 -6.54 6.47
CA ARG A 44 -14.50 -7.69 5.63
C ARG A 44 -13.11 -7.57 5.02
N LEU A 45 -12.45 -6.42 5.21
CA LEU A 45 -11.16 -6.11 4.64
C LEU A 45 -10.19 -5.70 5.74
N LYS A 46 -9.04 -6.37 5.80
CA LYS A 46 -7.91 -5.93 6.61
C LYS A 46 -6.72 -5.68 5.69
N VAL A 47 -6.07 -4.53 5.83
CA VAL A 47 -4.92 -4.16 5.00
C VAL A 47 -3.70 -3.99 5.90
N LEU A 48 -2.65 -4.73 5.59
CA LEU A 48 -1.39 -4.71 6.31
C LEU A 48 -0.25 -4.38 5.36
N PRO A 49 0.12 -3.08 5.21
CA PRO A 49 1.31 -2.72 4.50
C PRO A 49 2.55 -3.06 5.33
N LEU A 50 3.53 -3.71 4.70
CA LEU A 50 4.83 -4.05 5.29
C LEU A 50 5.94 -3.55 4.36
N PHE A 51 7.07 -3.20 4.94
CA PHE A 51 8.25 -2.75 4.21
C PHE A 51 9.49 -3.18 5.00
N ASN A 52 10.64 -3.23 4.32
CA ASN A 52 11.91 -3.46 5.01
C ASN A 52 12.54 -2.13 5.45
N GLU A 53 13.37 -2.21 6.49
CA GLU A 53 14.27 -1.13 6.91
C GLU A 53 15.27 -0.75 5.80
N GLU A 54 15.92 0.41 5.95
CA GLU A 54 16.77 0.98 4.90
C GLU A 54 17.85 -0.01 4.43
N GLY A 55 18.07 -0.05 3.11
CA GLY A 55 19.05 -0.94 2.48
C GLY A 55 18.54 -2.34 2.10
N LYS A 56 17.31 -2.73 2.47
CA LYS A 56 16.70 -4.02 2.13
C LYS A 56 15.50 -3.90 1.16
N SER A 57 15.56 -2.97 0.21
CA SER A 57 14.49 -2.73 -0.77
C SER A 57 14.60 -3.56 -2.06
N ALA A 58 15.65 -4.35 -2.23
CA ALA A 58 15.80 -5.19 -3.42
C ALA A 58 14.71 -6.26 -3.52
N PRO A 59 14.26 -6.65 -4.73
CA PRO A 59 13.22 -7.67 -4.95
C PRO A 59 13.36 -8.95 -4.11
N LYS A 60 14.59 -9.46 -3.96
CA LYS A 60 14.87 -10.64 -3.13
C LYS A 60 14.43 -10.48 -1.67
N HIS A 61 14.59 -9.28 -1.11
CA HIS A 61 14.21 -8.98 0.26
C HIS A 61 12.69 -8.77 0.38
N LEU A 62 12.03 -8.27 -0.66
CA LEU A 62 10.57 -8.17 -0.71
C LEU A 62 9.93 -9.56 -0.73
N VAL A 63 10.47 -10.49 -1.54
CA VAL A 63 10.01 -11.89 -1.57
C VAL A 63 10.24 -12.59 -0.22
N GLY A 64 11.38 -12.34 0.43
CA GLY A 64 11.65 -12.86 1.77
C GLY A 64 10.64 -12.36 2.80
N LEU A 65 10.40 -11.04 2.84
CA LEU A 65 9.41 -10.42 3.73
C LEU A 65 7.99 -10.95 3.47
N ALA A 66 7.60 -11.09 2.20
CA ALA A 66 6.33 -11.69 1.79
C ALA A 66 6.18 -13.12 2.31
N THR A 67 7.25 -13.93 2.22
CA THR A 67 7.27 -15.32 2.68
C THR A 67 7.07 -15.39 4.19
N THR A 68 7.83 -14.60 4.95
CA THR A 68 7.71 -14.53 6.41
C THR A 68 6.33 -14.06 6.85
N ALA A 69 5.78 -13.05 6.16
CA ALA A 69 4.44 -12.55 6.45
C ALA A 69 3.36 -13.61 6.17
N TYR A 70 3.43 -14.29 5.02
CA TYR A 70 2.50 -15.38 4.69
C TYR A 70 2.53 -16.49 5.75
N GLN A 71 3.72 -16.96 6.14
CA GLN A 71 3.88 -18.00 7.17
C GLN A 71 3.29 -17.57 8.52
N ARG A 72 3.51 -16.30 8.91
CA ARG A 72 2.99 -15.75 10.17
C ARG A 72 1.46 -15.72 10.22
N TYR A 73 0.81 -15.48 9.08
CA TYR A 73 -0.64 -15.29 9.02
C TYR A 73 -1.41 -16.47 8.41
N ALA A 74 -0.74 -17.54 7.96
CA ALA A 74 -1.34 -18.65 7.20
C ALA A 74 -2.60 -19.26 7.85
N ASN A 75 -2.70 -19.25 9.18
CA ASN A 75 -3.83 -19.81 9.93
C ASN A 75 -4.91 -18.79 10.31
N THR A 76 -4.87 -17.56 9.77
CA THR A 76 -5.77 -16.47 10.16
C THR A 76 -6.96 -16.25 9.23
N GLY A 77 -7.07 -17.05 8.17
CA GLY A 77 -8.14 -16.98 7.17
C GLY A 77 -7.62 -16.70 5.76
N PRO A 78 -8.46 -16.20 4.85
CA PRO A 78 -8.06 -15.85 3.48
C PRO A 78 -7.00 -14.74 3.45
N ILE A 79 -5.91 -14.96 2.71
CA ILE A 79 -4.80 -14.01 2.56
C ILE A 79 -4.56 -13.70 1.09
N SER A 80 -4.37 -12.42 0.78
CA SER A 80 -3.89 -11.95 -0.51
C SER A 80 -2.55 -11.22 -0.33
N ILE A 81 -1.46 -11.78 -0.88
CA ILE A 81 -0.15 -11.14 -0.86
C ILE A 81 0.02 -10.30 -2.13
N TRP A 82 0.41 -9.04 -1.95
CA TRP A 82 0.74 -8.10 -3.02
C TRP A 82 2.16 -7.57 -2.80
N ILE A 83 2.95 -7.50 -3.86
CA ILE A 83 4.23 -6.80 -3.87
C ILE A 83 4.08 -5.55 -4.73
N VAL A 84 4.49 -4.40 -4.22
CA VAL A 84 4.45 -3.10 -4.90
C VAL A 84 5.89 -2.65 -5.12
N ILE A 85 6.24 -2.31 -6.37
CA ILE A 85 7.62 -1.95 -6.74
C ILE A 85 7.66 -0.89 -7.83
N ASP A 86 8.65 0.01 -7.76
CA ASP A 86 8.91 1.01 -8.78
C ASP A 86 9.77 0.43 -9.93
N VAL A 87 9.49 0.88 -11.17
CA VAL A 87 10.30 0.48 -12.34
C VAL A 87 11.70 1.09 -12.29
N ASP A 88 11.84 2.30 -11.76
CA ASP A 88 13.04 3.13 -11.86
C ASP A 88 14.31 2.48 -11.29
N ARG A 89 14.18 1.65 -10.25
CA ARG A 89 15.31 1.03 -9.54
C ARG A 89 15.57 -0.42 -9.92
N TRP A 90 14.53 -1.18 -10.27
CA TRP A 90 14.62 -2.64 -10.37
C TRP A 90 14.19 -3.24 -11.71
N LYS A 91 14.12 -2.42 -12.77
CA LYS A 91 13.67 -2.83 -14.12
C LYS A 91 14.18 -4.20 -14.57
N ALA A 92 15.48 -4.47 -14.40
CA ALA A 92 16.10 -5.74 -14.82
C ALA A 92 15.67 -6.97 -13.99
N GLN A 93 15.19 -6.76 -12.76
CA GLN A 93 14.79 -7.82 -11.83
C GLN A 93 13.28 -8.10 -11.83
N ILE A 94 12.47 -7.22 -12.44
CA ILE A 94 11.01 -7.37 -12.54
C ILE A 94 10.59 -8.71 -13.16
N PRO A 95 11.18 -9.19 -14.28
CA PRO A 95 10.75 -10.46 -14.89
C PRO A 95 10.91 -11.66 -13.95
N LYS A 96 12.00 -11.68 -13.17
CA LYS A 96 12.23 -12.71 -12.14
C LYS A 96 11.20 -12.60 -11.02
N LEU A 97 10.96 -11.39 -10.51
CA LEU A 97 9.96 -11.14 -9.47
C LEU A 97 8.55 -11.54 -9.90
N GLN A 98 8.18 -11.28 -11.16
CA GLN A 98 6.90 -11.71 -11.74
C GLN A 98 6.76 -13.24 -11.72
N LYS A 99 7.81 -13.96 -12.10
CA LYS A 99 7.84 -15.43 -12.04
C LYS A 99 7.68 -15.92 -10.60
N ASP A 100 8.46 -15.38 -9.67
CA ASP A 100 8.42 -15.75 -8.25
C ASP A 100 7.02 -15.54 -7.63
N CYS A 101 6.36 -14.43 -7.98
CA CYS A 101 4.99 -14.13 -7.54
C CYS A 101 3.98 -15.12 -8.14
N LYS A 102 4.08 -15.40 -9.44
CA LYS A 102 3.17 -16.32 -10.14
C LYS A 102 3.21 -17.72 -9.52
N GLU A 103 4.41 -18.24 -9.24
CA GLU A 103 4.60 -19.55 -8.62
C GLU A 103 3.96 -19.66 -7.22
N LYS A 104 3.89 -18.55 -6.48
CA LYS A 104 3.33 -18.50 -5.12
C LYS A 104 1.88 -18.03 -5.07
N ASN A 105 1.25 -17.81 -6.24
CA ASN A 105 -0.06 -17.17 -6.37
C ASN A 105 -0.14 -15.79 -5.67
N TRP A 106 0.98 -15.06 -5.64
CA TRP A 106 1.03 -13.68 -5.18
C TRP A 106 0.79 -12.72 -6.34
N LYS A 107 0.41 -11.49 -6.02
CA LYS A 107 0.18 -10.43 -7.00
C LYS A 107 1.34 -9.45 -7.00
N LEU A 108 1.67 -8.94 -8.18
CA LEU A 108 2.69 -7.91 -8.37
C LEU A 108 2.04 -6.66 -8.97
N SER A 109 2.19 -5.54 -8.29
CA SER A 109 1.85 -4.21 -8.76
C SER A 109 3.12 -3.45 -9.07
N ILE A 110 3.19 -2.85 -10.25
CA ILE A 110 4.36 -2.13 -10.74
C ILE A 110 3.95 -0.67 -10.99
N SER A 111 4.62 0.26 -10.32
CA SER A 111 4.48 1.69 -10.57
C SER A 111 5.52 2.13 -11.60
N ASN A 112 5.06 2.76 -12.69
CA ASN A 112 5.91 3.18 -13.80
C ASN A 112 5.68 4.67 -14.11
N PRO A 113 6.67 5.56 -13.91
CA PRO A 113 8.05 5.25 -13.50
C PRO A 113 8.24 5.04 -11.98
N CYS A 114 7.42 5.67 -11.13
CA CYS A 114 7.44 5.50 -9.67
C CYS A 114 6.05 5.73 -9.04
N PHE A 115 5.90 5.37 -7.75
CA PHE A 115 4.64 5.42 -7.04
C PHE A 115 4.08 6.86 -6.92
N GLU A 116 4.93 7.87 -6.77
CA GLU A 116 4.48 9.26 -6.68
C GLU A 116 3.82 9.76 -7.97
N VAL A 117 4.22 9.26 -9.14
CA VAL A 117 3.53 9.56 -10.41
C VAL A 117 2.12 9.01 -10.38
N TRP A 118 1.99 7.75 -9.96
CA TRP A 118 0.68 7.10 -9.84
C TRP A 118 -0.21 7.85 -8.84
N LEU A 119 0.33 8.26 -7.69
CA LEU A 119 -0.40 9.06 -6.70
C LEU A 119 -0.88 10.40 -7.25
N ASN A 120 -0.03 11.12 -8.01
CA ASN A 120 -0.45 12.36 -8.63
C ASN A 120 -1.60 12.11 -9.61
N ALA A 121 -1.48 11.11 -10.48
CA ALA A 121 -2.51 10.75 -11.44
C ALA A 121 -3.82 10.27 -10.78
N HIS A 122 -3.73 9.65 -9.61
CA HIS A 122 -4.87 9.18 -8.82
C HIS A 122 -5.55 10.27 -8.00
N SER A 123 -4.93 11.45 -7.87
CA SER A 123 -5.53 12.57 -7.14
C SER A 123 -6.72 13.17 -7.89
N GLU A 124 -7.63 13.84 -7.16
CA GLU A 124 -8.81 14.51 -7.75
C GLU A 124 -8.43 15.54 -8.83
N LYS A 125 -7.28 16.21 -8.64
CA LYS A 125 -6.78 17.28 -9.51
C LYS A 125 -5.29 17.07 -9.76
N PRO A 126 -4.91 16.14 -10.66
CA PRO A 126 -3.52 15.92 -11.00
C PRO A 126 -2.92 17.20 -11.57
N THR A 127 -1.77 17.60 -11.06
CA THR A 127 -1.03 18.74 -11.59
C THR A 127 0.22 18.25 -12.30
N LEU A 128 0.55 18.88 -13.42
CA LEU A 128 1.81 18.66 -14.10
C LEU A 128 2.85 19.62 -13.50
N PRO A 129 3.88 19.09 -12.85
CA PRO A 129 4.94 19.93 -12.30
C PRO A 129 5.79 20.54 -13.42
N ASN A 130 5.99 21.85 -13.33
CA ASN A 130 6.96 22.55 -14.15
C ASN A 130 8.35 22.17 -13.61
N ASN A 131 9.11 21.34 -14.33
CA ASN A 131 10.47 20.89 -14.03
C ASN A 131 10.59 19.62 -13.14
N ILE A 132 10.16 18.48 -13.68
CA ILE A 132 10.57 17.15 -13.17
C ILE A 132 11.56 16.54 -14.14
N ALA A 133 12.77 16.27 -13.65
CA ALA A 133 13.81 15.58 -14.40
C ALA A 133 13.85 14.09 -14.05
N ASN A 134 13.44 13.70 -12.83
CA ASN A 134 13.52 12.32 -12.36
C ASN A 134 12.46 11.97 -11.30
N CYS A 135 12.33 10.67 -10.97
CA CYS A 135 11.35 10.16 -10.00
C CYS A 135 11.41 10.83 -8.61
N LYS A 136 12.58 11.29 -8.16
CA LYS A 136 12.73 11.92 -6.84
C LYS A 136 12.05 13.29 -6.76
N ASP A 137 11.94 13.98 -7.89
CA ASP A 137 11.34 15.32 -7.97
C ASP A 137 9.82 15.28 -7.76
N TRP A 138 9.20 14.10 -7.93
CA TRP A 138 7.78 13.90 -7.65
C TRP A 138 7.45 13.97 -6.17
N LYS A 139 8.38 13.58 -5.27
CA LYS A 139 8.14 13.58 -3.81
C LYS A 139 7.71 14.95 -3.27
N PRO A 140 8.46 16.04 -3.49
CA PRO A 140 8.04 17.36 -3.02
C PRO A 140 6.76 17.86 -3.74
N HIS A 141 6.52 17.43 -4.98
CA HIS A 141 5.32 17.78 -5.73
C HIS A 141 4.06 17.17 -5.11
N VAL A 142 4.05 15.85 -4.93
CA VAL A 142 2.93 15.16 -4.27
C VAL A 142 2.79 15.63 -2.83
N ALA A 143 3.89 15.79 -2.09
CA ALA A 143 3.83 16.30 -0.73
C ALA A 143 3.12 17.66 -0.67
N ARG A 144 3.39 18.59 -1.59
CA ARG A 144 2.67 19.87 -1.69
C ARG A 144 1.20 19.71 -2.08
N ALA A 145 0.90 18.85 -3.06
CA ALA A 145 -0.48 18.57 -3.46
C ALA A 145 -1.33 18.02 -2.28
N PHE A 146 -0.67 17.34 -1.32
CA PHE A 146 -1.29 16.77 -0.12
C PHE A 146 -0.96 17.54 1.18
N ALA A 147 -0.24 18.68 1.13
CA ALA A 147 0.32 19.36 2.33
C ALA A 147 -0.71 20.14 3.15
N GLY A 148 -1.88 20.46 2.61
CA GLY A 148 -2.92 21.23 3.32
C GLY A 148 -3.83 20.40 4.21
N GLU A 149 -3.84 19.08 4.04
CA GLU A 149 -4.80 18.18 4.69
C GLU A 149 -4.09 16.94 5.26
N GLY A 150 -2.75 16.85 5.20
CA GLY A 150 -2.07 15.57 5.33
C GLY A 150 -2.44 14.63 4.16
N LEU A 151 -1.96 13.39 4.18
CA LEU A 151 -2.53 12.31 3.34
C LEU A 151 -3.96 11.97 3.81
N ILE A 152 -4.84 12.96 3.98
CA ILE A 152 -6.28 12.75 4.15
C ILE A 152 -6.81 12.41 2.75
N LEU A 153 -6.86 11.11 2.51
CA LEU A 153 -7.32 10.46 1.28
C LEU A 153 -8.85 10.57 1.07
N LYS A 154 -9.52 11.55 1.71
CA LYS A 154 -10.96 11.83 1.57
C LYS A 154 -11.36 12.37 0.19
N LYS A 155 -10.38 12.72 -0.65
CA LYS A 155 -10.58 13.22 -2.02
C LYS A 155 -10.30 12.19 -3.10
N ILE A 156 -10.04 10.93 -2.76
CA ILE A 156 -10.08 9.88 -3.77
C ILE A 156 -11.55 9.64 -4.11
N PRO A 157 -11.99 9.85 -5.36
CA PRO A 157 -13.36 9.56 -5.74
C PRO A 157 -13.68 8.12 -5.37
N TYR A 158 -14.69 7.93 -4.53
CA TYR A 158 -15.33 6.63 -4.35
C TYR A 158 -15.93 6.29 -5.72
N PHE A 159 -15.42 5.24 -6.37
CA PHE A 159 -16.12 4.62 -7.50
C PHE A 159 -17.44 4.00 -7.03
#